data_AF-A0A845YD95-F1
#
_entry.id   AF-A0A845YD95-F1
#
_cell.length_a   1.000
_cell.length_b   1.000
_cell.length_c   1.000
_cell.angle_alpha   90.00
_cell.angle_beta   90.00
_cell.angle_gamma   90.00
#
_symmetry.space_group_name_H-M   'P 1'
#
loop_
_entity.id
_entity.type
_entity.pdbx_description
1 polymer ?
#
loop_
_entity_poly.entity_id
_entity_poly.type
_entity_poly.pdbx_seq_one_letter_code
_entity_poly.pdbx_strand_id
1 'polypeptide(L)'
;MVSLTGKDKTTVALHQLGSVEFLRSGAYCNLSDIAKPFKKRVNNWMRLKSTKSLFEAFRQDPSYDGAEPFYDRDLRSESTGKFIAGGGLFAHPDIAIQFAQWCSPGFALWVSRQIRHLLIYGEVNIHYKEWSQEQYQRGIEFNWDDIKELYGK
;
A
#
# COMPACT_ATOMS: atom_id res chain seq x y z
N MET A 1 28.89 0.65 -7.92
CA MET A 1 29.08 0.18 -6.53
C MET A 1 27.85 0.57 -5.74
N VAL A 2 27.03 -0.41 -5.33
CA VAL A 2 25.83 -0.17 -4.52
C VAL A 2 26.29 0.14 -3.10
N SER A 3 25.87 1.29 -2.56
CA SER A 3 26.21 1.70 -1.20
C SER A 3 25.64 0.69 -0.20
N LEU A 4 26.51 0.02 0.56
CA LEU A 4 26.15 -0.89 1.65
C LEU A 4 25.48 -0.18 2.85
N THR A 5 25.18 1.12 2.74
CA THR A 5 24.40 1.85 3.77
C THR A 5 22.88 1.73 3.58
N GLY A 6 22.39 1.27 2.42
CA GLY A 6 20.99 0.88 2.21
C GLY A 6 19.95 1.94 2.57
N LYS A 7 20.09 3.18 2.07
CA LYS A 7 19.21 4.32 2.35
C LYS A 7 18.51 4.91 1.11
N ASP A 8 18.47 4.18 0.01
CA ASP A 8 17.83 4.67 -1.20
C ASP A 8 16.31 4.49 -1.10
N LYS A 9 15.60 5.62 -1.05
CA LYS A 9 14.13 5.62 -1.07
C LYS A 9 13.64 4.99 -2.37
N THR A 10 12.69 4.08 -2.27
CA THR A 10 12.05 3.45 -3.41
C THR A 10 10.65 4.02 -3.57
N THR A 11 10.39 4.68 -4.70
CA THR A 11 9.03 5.10 -5.05
C THR A 11 8.23 3.87 -5.47
N VAL A 12 7.28 3.47 -4.63
CA VAL A 12 6.42 2.29 -4.85
C VAL A 12 5.14 2.65 -5.60
N ALA A 13 4.76 3.93 -5.58
CA ALA A 13 3.63 4.41 -6.35
C ALA A 13 3.83 5.86 -6.77
N LEU A 14 3.51 6.16 -8.03
CA LEU A 14 3.39 7.51 -8.56
C LEU A 14 1.93 7.77 -8.90
N HIS A 15 1.30 8.73 -8.22
CA HIS A 15 -0.06 9.16 -8.48
C HIS A 15 -0.11 10.68 -8.75
N GLN A 16 -1.13 11.14 -9.48
CA GLN A 16 -1.32 12.56 -9.83
C GLN A 16 -1.42 13.48 -8.60
N LEU A 17 -1.74 12.92 -7.43
CA LEU A 17 -1.88 13.64 -6.15
C LEU A 17 -0.68 13.44 -5.20
N GLY A 18 0.36 12.69 -5.60
CA GLY A 18 1.56 12.44 -4.80
C GLY A 18 2.23 11.08 -5.04
N SER A 19 3.42 10.90 -4.49
CA SER A 19 4.15 9.62 -4.47
C SER A 19 3.96 8.89 -3.14
N VAL A 20 4.03 7.55 -3.19
CA VAL A 20 4.30 6.71 -2.02
C VAL A 20 5.76 6.28 -2.11
N GLU A 21 6.54 6.63 -1.10
CA GLU A 21 7.97 6.30 -1.00
C GLU A 21 8.17 5.33 0.16
N PHE A 22 8.81 4.19 -0.10
CA PHE A 22 9.39 3.35 0.94
C PHE A 22 10.81 3.81 1.24
N LEU A 23 11.19 3.77 2.52
CA LEU A 23 12.54 4.13 2.97
C LEU A 23 13.62 3.23 2.35
N ARG A 24 13.28 1.95 2.10
CA ARG A 24 14.13 0.93 1.44
C ARG A 24 13.24 -0.20 0.88
N SER A 25 13.71 -0.95 -0.11
CA SER A 25 13.09 -2.23 -0.49
C SER A 25 13.18 -3.23 0.68
N GLY A 26 12.06 -3.84 1.09
CA GLY A 26 12.01 -4.86 2.14
C GLY A 26 12.13 -4.38 3.60
N ALA A 27 12.23 -3.06 3.85
CA ALA A 27 12.37 -2.53 5.20
C ALA A 27 11.06 -1.95 5.76
N TYR A 28 10.99 -1.88 7.09
CA TYR A 28 9.87 -1.24 7.78
C TYR A 28 9.69 0.22 7.33
N CYS A 29 8.44 0.60 7.16
CA CYS A 29 8.03 1.91 6.65
C CYS A 29 7.41 2.76 7.75
N ASN A 30 7.74 4.05 7.77
CA ASN A 30 7.11 5.00 8.70
C ASN A 30 5.67 5.34 8.23
N LEU A 31 4.67 4.82 8.92
CA LEU A 31 3.26 5.07 8.62
C LEU A 31 2.90 6.55 8.83
N SER A 32 3.55 7.25 9.76
CA SER A 32 3.32 8.68 9.96
C SER A 32 3.68 9.50 8.72
N ASP A 33 4.72 9.11 7.97
CA ASP A 33 5.11 9.80 6.75
C ASP A 33 4.12 9.56 5.61
N ILE A 34 3.62 8.33 5.48
CA ILE A 34 2.55 7.98 4.53
C ILE A 34 1.29 8.80 4.83
N ALA A 35 0.94 9.00 6.10
CA ALA A 35 -0.30 9.65 6.51
C ALA A 35 -0.35 11.18 6.24
N LYS A 36 0.81 11.85 6.33
CA LYS A 36 0.96 13.32 6.22
C LYS A 36 0.30 13.92 4.97
N PRO A 37 0.63 13.51 3.73
CA PRO A 37 0.06 14.11 2.53
C PRO A 37 -1.46 13.92 2.42
N PHE A 38 -2.00 12.84 2.97
CA PHE A 38 -3.44 12.55 2.96
C PHE A 38 -4.21 13.18 4.12
N LYS A 39 -3.53 13.94 5.00
CA LYS A 39 -4.12 14.57 6.20
C LYS A 39 -4.85 13.55 7.11
N LYS A 40 -4.33 12.32 7.18
CA LYS A 40 -4.89 11.23 8.00
C LYS A 40 -4.05 10.98 9.24
N ARG A 41 -4.63 10.27 10.22
CA ARG A 41 -3.95 9.86 11.47
C ARG A 41 -3.88 8.35 11.55
N VAL A 42 -2.68 7.81 11.81
CA VAL A 42 -2.44 6.37 11.97
C VAL A 42 -3.34 5.76 13.05
N ASN A 43 -3.53 6.46 14.17
CA ASN A 43 -4.41 6.01 15.27
C ASN A 43 -5.87 5.78 14.84
N ASN A 44 -6.37 6.53 13.85
CA ASN A 44 -7.74 6.31 13.35
C ASN A 44 -7.84 4.99 12.60
N TRP A 45 -6.82 4.64 11.82
CA TRP A 45 -6.75 3.36 11.13
C TRP A 45 -6.59 2.18 12.10
N MET A 46 -5.72 2.31 13.10
CA MET A 46 -5.48 1.26 14.12
C MET A 46 -6.75 0.90 14.93
N ARG A 47 -7.73 1.81 15.01
CA ARG A 47 -9.00 1.58 15.72
C ARG A 47 -10.02 0.78 14.91
N LEU A 48 -9.86 0.67 13.60
CA LEU A 48 -10.82 -0.03 12.75
C LEU A 48 -10.83 -1.53 13.03
N LYS A 49 -12.03 -2.14 12.99
CA LYS A 49 -12.17 -3.60 13.13
C LYS A 49 -11.40 -4.36 12.03
N SER A 50 -11.43 -3.84 10.80
CA SER A 50 -10.69 -4.39 9.66
C SER A 50 -9.18 -4.40 9.92
N THR A 51 -8.63 -3.29 10.43
CA THR A 51 -7.21 -3.20 10.78
C THR A 51 -6.82 -4.17 11.89
N LYS A 52 -7.65 -4.30 12.93
CA LYS A 52 -7.41 -5.31 13.98
C LYS A 52 -7.38 -6.72 13.42
N SER A 53 -8.30 -7.04 12.50
CA SER A 53 -8.37 -8.36 11.85
C SER A 53 -7.18 -8.59 10.92
N LEU A 54 -6.70 -7.55 10.22
CA LEU A 54 -5.49 -7.59 9.41
C LEU A 54 -4.26 -7.94 10.26
N PHE A 55 -4.08 -7.27 11.40
CA PHE A 55 -2.95 -7.57 12.29
C PHE A 55 -3.04 -8.96 12.93
N GLU A 56 -4.24 -9.46 13.18
CA GLU A 56 -4.41 -10.84 13.63
C GLU A 56 -3.95 -11.84 12.57
N ALA A 57 -4.40 -11.67 11.32
CA ALA A 57 -3.93 -12.51 10.20
C ALA A 57 -2.41 -12.39 10.01
N PHE A 58 -1.86 -11.19 10.11
CA PHE A 58 -0.43 -10.94 10.01
C PHE A 58 0.38 -11.66 11.10
N ARG A 59 -0.10 -11.70 12.34
CA ARG A 59 0.55 -12.43 13.45
C ARG A 59 0.53 -13.94 13.27
N GLN A 60 -0.56 -14.46 12.71
CA GLN A 60 -0.77 -15.90 12.57
C GLN A 60 0.00 -16.49 11.39
N ASP A 61 0.42 -15.66 10.42
CA ASP A 61 1.15 -16.11 9.25
C ASP A 61 2.66 -16.28 9.56
N PRO A 62 3.20 -17.52 9.48
CA PRO A 62 4.60 -17.80 9.81
C PRO A 62 5.61 -17.08 8.91
N SER A 63 5.20 -16.62 7.72
CA SER A 63 6.09 -15.90 6.79
C SER A 63 6.59 -14.56 7.34
N TYR A 64 5.90 -14.02 8.34
CA TYR A 64 6.25 -12.76 8.98
C TYR A 64 7.10 -12.91 10.24
N ASP A 65 7.35 -14.14 10.72
CA ASP A 65 8.26 -14.46 11.82
C ASP A 65 8.11 -13.56 13.08
N GLY A 66 6.86 -13.30 13.49
CA GLY A 66 6.58 -12.45 14.66
C GLY A 66 6.89 -10.96 14.47
N ALA A 67 7.01 -10.48 13.24
CA ALA A 67 7.08 -9.07 12.91
C ALA A 67 5.93 -8.27 13.57
N GLU A 68 6.23 -7.13 14.16
CA GLU A 68 5.23 -6.24 14.78
C GLU A 68 5.59 -4.77 14.53
N PRO A 69 4.60 -3.88 14.35
CA PRO A 69 4.86 -2.46 14.33
C PRO A 69 5.55 -1.97 15.61
N PHE A 70 6.49 -1.06 15.48
CA PHE A 70 7.16 -0.44 16.61
C PHE A 70 7.13 1.08 16.52
N TYR A 71 7.11 1.73 17.68
CA TYR A 71 7.10 3.19 17.77
C TYR A 71 8.49 3.72 18.13
N ASP A 72 9.00 4.65 17.35
CA ASP A 72 10.26 5.34 17.64
C ASP A 72 9.98 6.82 17.92
N ARG A 73 10.32 7.27 19.13
CA ARG A 73 10.14 8.67 19.58
C ARG A 73 11.34 9.55 19.33
N ASP A 74 12.50 8.97 19.05
CA ASP A 74 13.78 9.64 18.98
C ASP A 74 14.22 9.91 17.53
N LEU A 75 13.27 9.83 16.59
CA LEU A 75 13.50 10.13 15.18
C LEU A 75 14.06 11.55 15.00
N ARG A 76 15.08 11.66 14.14
CA ARG A 76 15.70 12.93 13.76
C ARG A 76 15.52 13.19 12.28
N SER A 77 15.25 14.43 11.93
CA SER A 77 15.26 14.90 10.55
C SER A 77 16.68 14.80 9.99
N GLU A 78 16.87 14.17 8.83
CA GLU A 78 18.19 14.11 8.19
C GLU A 78 18.69 15.49 7.75
N SER A 79 17.79 16.38 7.32
CA SER A 79 18.16 17.71 6.82
C SER A 79 18.49 18.71 7.93
N THR A 80 17.94 18.53 9.13
CA THR A 80 18.07 19.50 10.21
C THR A 80 18.66 18.94 11.50
N GLY A 81 18.82 17.62 11.62
CA GLY A 81 19.28 16.91 12.83
C GLY A 81 18.33 17.00 14.03
N LYS A 82 17.24 17.77 13.91
CA LYS A 82 16.25 18.02 14.96
C LYS A 82 15.33 16.82 15.15
N PHE A 83 14.88 16.61 16.38
CA PHE A 83 13.85 15.62 16.66
C PHE A 83 12.58 15.90 15.86
N ILE A 84 12.01 14.84 15.28
CA ILE A 84 10.71 14.86 14.65
C ILE A 84 9.69 14.78 15.79
N ALA A 85 9.06 15.91 16.10
CA ALA A 85 8.08 15.99 17.17
C ALA A 85 7.00 14.92 17.01
N GLY A 86 6.85 14.08 18.03
CA GLY A 86 5.89 12.98 18.07
C GLY A 86 6.42 11.63 17.62
N GLY A 87 7.60 11.51 17.01
CA GLY A 87 8.13 10.21 16.54
C GLY A 87 7.37 9.61 15.34
N GLY A 88 7.52 8.31 15.11
CA GLY A 88 6.89 7.57 14.01
C GLY A 88 6.51 6.15 14.39
N LEU A 89 5.42 5.65 13.78
CA LEU A 89 5.05 4.23 13.84
C LEU A 89 5.60 3.53 12.61
N PHE A 90 6.52 2.59 12.81
CA PHE A 90 7.11 1.79 11.75
C PHE A 90 6.40 0.45 11.65
N ALA A 91 6.12 0.00 10.42
CA ALA A 91 5.48 -1.29 10.18
C ALA A 91 6.07 -2.02 8.97
N HIS A 92 5.87 -3.34 8.92
CA HIS A 92 6.26 -4.19 7.80
C HIS A 92 5.73 -3.63 6.45
N PRO A 93 6.47 -3.77 5.32
CA PRO A 93 6.05 -3.29 4.01
C PRO A 93 4.61 -3.65 3.63
N ASP A 94 4.18 -4.89 3.83
CA ASP A 94 2.82 -5.32 3.48
C ASP A 94 1.75 -4.57 4.28
N ILE A 95 1.99 -4.35 5.58
CA ILE A 95 1.13 -3.53 6.44
C ILE A 95 1.14 -2.07 5.97
N ALA A 96 2.29 -1.56 5.54
CA ALA A 96 2.40 -0.21 5.00
C ALA A 96 1.64 -0.03 3.68
N ILE A 97 1.63 -1.05 2.81
CA ILE A 97 0.81 -1.06 1.59
C ILE A 97 -0.68 -1.03 1.96
N GLN A 98 -1.13 -1.85 2.92
CA GLN A 98 -2.51 -1.82 3.40
C GLN A 98 -2.90 -0.46 4.00
N PHE A 99 -2.01 0.16 4.77
CA PHE A 99 -2.22 1.50 5.30
C PHE A 99 -2.30 2.56 4.20
N ALA A 100 -1.42 2.49 3.19
CA ALA A 100 -1.43 3.42 2.06
C ALA A 100 -2.71 3.29 1.22
N GLN A 101 -3.23 2.07 1.03
CA GLN A 101 -4.53 1.83 0.38
C GLN A 101 -5.68 2.47 1.16
N TRP A 102 -5.68 2.35 2.50
CA TRP A 102 -6.66 3.06 3.32
C TRP A 102 -6.51 4.58 3.22
N CYS A 103 -5.27 5.08 3.14
CA CYS A 103 -5.00 6.50 3.01
C CYS A 103 -5.54 7.08 1.70
N SER A 104 -5.37 6.36 0.58
CA SER A 104 -5.74 6.80 -0.76
C SER A 104 -6.60 5.75 -1.49
N PRO A 105 -7.91 5.99 -1.64
CA PRO A 105 -8.78 5.11 -2.44
C PRO A 105 -8.29 4.95 -3.89
N GLY A 106 -7.74 6.00 -4.49
CA GLY A 106 -7.15 5.93 -5.83
C GLY A 106 -5.95 4.97 -5.89
N PHE A 107 -5.11 4.97 -4.86
CA PHE A 107 -4.01 4.00 -4.75
C PHE A 107 -4.54 2.57 -4.54
N ALA A 108 -5.59 2.38 -3.73
CA ALA A 108 -6.23 1.08 -3.55
C ALA A 108 -6.79 0.50 -4.87
N LEU A 109 -7.42 1.35 -5.69
CA LEU A 109 -7.88 0.95 -7.02
C LEU A 109 -6.71 0.60 -7.94
N TRP A 110 -5.59 1.33 -7.87
CA TRP A 110 -4.39 1.00 -8.62
C TRP A 110 -3.80 -0.35 -8.19
N VAL A 111 -3.64 -0.62 -6.89
CA VAL A 111 -3.18 -1.92 -6.38
C VAL A 111 -4.08 -3.04 -6.87
N SER A 112 -5.40 -2.85 -6.83
CA SER A 112 -6.38 -3.84 -7.34
C SER A 112 -6.19 -4.12 -8.84
N ARG A 113 -5.89 -3.10 -9.65
CA ARG A 113 -5.58 -3.26 -11.08
C ARG A 113 -4.30 -4.04 -11.30
N GLN A 114 -3.26 -3.78 -10.50
CA GLN A 114 -1.98 -4.49 -10.58
C GLN A 114 -2.13 -5.98 -10.23
N ILE A 115 -2.84 -6.29 -9.15
CA ILE A 115 -3.13 -7.69 -8.76
C ILE A 115 -3.93 -8.39 -9.86
N ARG A 116 -4.99 -7.76 -10.39
CA ARG A 116 -5.78 -8.32 -11.49
C ARG A 116 -4.92 -8.57 -12.74
N HIS A 117 -4.07 -7.62 -13.11
CA HIS A 117 -3.18 -7.77 -14.26
C HIS A 117 -2.20 -8.93 -14.06
N LEU A 118 -1.56 -9.00 -12.90
CA LEU A 118 -0.65 -10.10 -12.53
C LEU A 118 -1.34 -11.47 -12.65
N LEU A 119 -2.57 -11.60 -12.16
CA LEU A 119 -3.30 -12.88 -12.19
C LEU A 119 -3.76 -13.28 -13.60
N ILE A 120 -4.03 -12.32 -14.49
CA ILE A 120 -4.48 -12.61 -15.86
C ILE A 120 -3.29 -12.91 -16.79
N TYR A 121 -2.22 -12.14 -16.68
CA TYR A 121 -1.13 -12.15 -17.66
C TYR A 121 0.17 -12.76 -17.12
N GLY A 122 0.29 -12.97 -15.81
CA GLY A 122 1.50 -13.51 -15.19
C GLY A 122 2.68 -12.52 -15.14
N GLU A 123 2.44 -11.24 -15.40
CA GLU A 123 3.48 -10.19 -15.44
C GLU A 123 3.13 -8.96 -14.59
N VAL A 124 4.15 -8.17 -14.26
CA VAL A 124 4.00 -6.88 -13.55
C VAL A 124 4.21 -5.73 -14.53
N ASN A 125 3.22 -4.85 -14.63
CA ASN A 125 3.30 -3.64 -15.46
C ASN A 125 2.89 -2.39 -14.68
N ILE A 126 3.88 -1.65 -14.18
CA ILE A 126 3.69 -0.42 -13.40
C ILE A 126 3.06 0.74 -14.20
N HIS A 127 3.07 0.66 -15.54
CA HIS A 127 2.47 1.64 -16.43
C HIS A 127 1.02 1.32 -16.79
N TYR A 128 0.51 0.16 -16.34
CA TYR A 128 -0.88 -0.23 -16.52
C TYR A 128 -1.79 0.60 -15.59
N LYS A 129 -2.26 1.73 -16.11
CA LYS A 129 -3.02 2.75 -15.35
C LYS A 129 -4.53 2.64 -15.53
N GLU A 130 -5.00 2.11 -16.65
CA GLU A 130 -6.41 2.12 -17.04
C GLU A 130 -6.83 0.79 -17.69
N TRP A 131 -8.14 0.58 -17.78
CA TRP A 131 -8.68 -0.47 -18.64
C TRP A 131 -8.43 -0.04 -20.09
N SER A 132 -7.95 -0.94 -20.94
CA SER A 132 -8.03 -0.71 -22.38
C SER A 132 -9.51 -0.61 -22.79
N GLN A 133 -9.80 0.03 -23.93
CA GLN A 133 -11.19 0.10 -24.41
C GLN A 133 -11.82 -1.28 -24.60
N GLU A 134 -11.04 -2.28 -25.05
CA GLU A 134 -11.52 -3.67 -25.12
C GLU A 134 -11.82 -4.28 -23.75
N GLN A 135 -11.01 -3.97 -22.73
CA GLN A 135 -11.28 -4.42 -21.37
C GLN A 135 -12.57 -3.78 -20.84
N TYR A 136 -12.81 -2.49 -21.15
CA TYR A 136 -14.05 -1.79 -20.78
C TYR A 136 -15.27 -2.46 -21.40
N GLN A 137 -15.20 -2.72 -22.70
CA GLN A 137 -16.27 -3.41 -23.43
C GLN A 137 -16.56 -4.80 -22.86
N ARG A 138 -15.51 -5.59 -22.57
CA ARG A 138 -15.66 -6.94 -22.02
C ARG A 138 -16.16 -6.99 -20.59
N GLY A 139 -15.57 -6.18 -19.71
CA GLY A 139 -15.88 -6.29 -18.29
C GLY A 139 -17.16 -5.56 -17.86
N ILE A 140 -17.65 -4.62 -18.67
CA ILE A 140 -18.95 -3.98 -18.44
C ILE A 140 -20.01 -4.59 -19.35
N GLU A 141 -19.91 -4.46 -20.67
CA GLU A 141 -21.06 -4.76 -21.55
C GLU A 141 -21.34 -6.26 -21.73
N PHE A 142 -20.33 -7.09 -22.00
CA PHE A 142 -20.56 -8.53 -22.20
C PHE A 142 -20.92 -9.26 -20.90
N ASN A 143 -20.37 -8.82 -19.77
CA ASN A 143 -20.71 -9.41 -18.48
C ASN A 143 -22.18 -9.20 -18.08
N TRP A 144 -22.86 -8.15 -18.56
CA TRP A 144 -24.27 -7.94 -18.19
C TRP A 144 -25.19 -9.05 -18.71
N ASP A 145 -24.93 -9.53 -19.92
CA ASP A 145 -25.72 -10.60 -20.53
C ASP A 145 -25.31 -11.96 -19.95
N ASP A 146 -24.01 -12.21 -19.76
CA ASP A 146 -23.51 -13.41 -19.08
C ASP A 146 -24.03 -13.53 -17.64
N ILE A 147 -24.10 -12.42 -16.88
CA ILE A 147 -24.65 -12.39 -15.51
C ILE A 147 -26.14 -12.73 -15.52
N LYS A 148 -26.90 -12.22 -16.49
CA LYS A 148 -28.32 -12.55 -16.63
C LYS A 148 -28.53 -14.02 -17.01
N GLU A 149 -27.69 -14.55 -17.89
CA GLU A 149 -27.74 -15.95 -18.30
C GLU A 149 -27.38 -16.89 -17.15
N LEU A 150 -26.32 -16.57 -16.39
CA LEU A 150 -25.83 -17.40 -15.28
C LEU A 150 -26.70 -17.33 -14.02
N TYR A 151 -27.20 -16.14 -13.67
CA TYR A 151 -27.86 -15.91 -12.39
C TYR A 151 -29.35 -15.62 -12.49
N GLY A 152 -29.92 -15.57 -13.70
CA GLY A 152 -31.35 -15.53 -13.96
C GLY A 152 -32.11 -14.46 -13.18
N LYS A 153 -32.40 -13.32 -13.83
CA LYS A 153 -33.62 -12.59 -13.49
C LYS A 153 -34.69 -12.91 -14.51
#